data_AF-A0A946ZX66-F1
#
_entry.id   AF-A0A946ZX66-F1
#
_cell.length_a   1.000
_cell.length_b   1.000
_cell.length_c   1.000
_cell.angle_alpha   90.00
_cell.angle_beta   90.00
_cell.angle_gamma   90.00
#
_symmetry.space_group_name_H-M   'P 1'
#
loop_
_entity.id
_entity.type
_entity.pdbx_description
1 polymer ?
#
loop_
_entity_poly.entity_id
_entity_poly.type
_entity_poly.pdbx_seq_one_letter_code
_entity_poly.pdbx_strand_id
1 'polypeptide(L)'
;MASNKIYWKNEADLIPSDSNIQKLRDNEFPEEIPVDEFLGDKERLSDSKTNRRDFLKYVGFSTAAASLAACEGPVIKSIPYVVKPEQIIPGVANYYATTMANGYDFASILIKTREGRPIKVENNKEAATHSGANARVQASVLSLYDSTRLQGPLSNGEAVDWALLDASVKSKLGAINGTAKQAVLLTQTYASPSTEKLIADFIA
;
A
#
# COMPACT_ATOMS: atom_id res chain seq x y z
N MET A 1 1.76 15.80 -41.31
CA MET A 1 1.78 17.27 -41.50
C MET A 1 1.12 17.90 -40.27
N ALA A 2 1.73 18.63 -39.35
CA ALA A 2 3.12 18.99 -39.06
C ALA A 2 3.23 18.95 -37.52
N SER A 3 4.07 18.07 -36.95
CA SER A 3 3.99 17.72 -35.52
C SER A 3 4.97 18.42 -34.60
N ASN A 4 5.79 19.35 -35.09
CA ASN A 4 6.64 20.19 -34.24
C ASN A 4 6.34 21.65 -34.59
N LYS A 5 5.50 22.29 -33.78
CA LYS A 5 5.36 23.75 -33.82
C LYS A 5 6.65 24.34 -33.24
N ILE A 6 7.50 24.85 -34.11
CA ILE A 6 8.68 25.58 -33.70
C ILE A 6 8.23 27.02 -33.41
N TYR A 7 8.31 27.41 -32.14
CA TYR A 7 8.00 28.76 -31.70
C TYR A 7 9.31 29.55 -31.67
N TRP A 8 9.50 30.38 -32.69
CA TRP A 8 10.64 31.29 -32.83
C TRP A 8 10.35 32.54 -31.99
N LYS A 9 11.33 32.99 -31.20
CA LYS A 9 11.21 34.25 -30.45
C LYS A 9 11.94 35.38 -31.16
N ASN A 10 13.02 35.08 -31.89
CA ASN A 10 13.80 36.04 -32.68
C ASN A 10 14.17 35.49 -34.06
N GLU A 11 14.54 36.38 -34.99
CA GLU A 11 14.95 36.02 -36.37
C GLU A 11 16.14 35.06 -36.40
N ALA A 12 17.03 35.17 -35.41
CA ALA A 12 18.21 34.32 -35.31
C ALA A 12 17.88 32.85 -34.94
N ASP A 13 16.67 32.56 -34.44
CA ASP A 13 16.20 31.18 -34.18
C ASP A 13 15.88 30.41 -35.49
N LEU A 14 15.67 31.11 -36.61
CA LEU A 14 15.39 30.51 -37.92
C LEU A 14 16.62 29.87 -38.58
N ILE A 15 17.81 30.14 -38.05
CA ILE A 15 19.08 29.64 -38.57
C ILE A 15 19.54 28.47 -37.68
N PRO A 16 19.26 27.19 -38.06
CA PRO A 16 19.52 26.03 -37.21
C PRO A 16 21.00 25.74 -36.92
N SER A 17 21.93 26.50 -37.53
CA SER A 17 23.37 26.28 -37.44
C SER A 17 24.11 27.18 -36.44
N ASP A 18 23.43 28.11 -35.76
CA ASP A 18 24.11 28.98 -34.79
C ASP A 18 24.22 28.28 -33.41
N SER A 19 25.41 27.75 -33.13
CA SER A 19 25.70 27.06 -31.87
C SER A 19 25.56 27.95 -30.63
N ASN A 20 25.65 29.28 -30.79
CA ASN A 20 25.52 30.21 -29.66
C ASN A 20 24.06 30.33 -29.19
N ILE A 21 23.11 30.24 -30.10
CA ILE A 21 21.67 30.36 -29.79
C ILE A 21 21.13 29.09 -29.15
N GLN A 22 21.62 27.92 -29.57
CA GLN A 22 21.29 26.65 -28.91
C GLN A 22 21.77 26.66 -27.44
N LYS A 23 22.99 27.16 -27.19
CA LYS A 23 23.52 27.32 -25.83
C LYS A 23 22.69 28.30 -24.99
N LEU A 24 22.26 29.43 -25.56
CA LEU A 24 21.39 30.41 -24.87
C LEU A 24 19.95 29.92 -24.67
N ARG A 25 19.51 28.92 -25.43
CA ARG A 25 18.20 28.30 -25.28
C ARG A 25 18.16 27.32 -24.12
N ASP A 26 19.24 26.55 -23.98
CA ASP A 26 19.38 25.54 -22.92
C ASP A 26 19.87 26.16 -21.61
N ASN A 27 20.58 27.29 -21.67
CA ASN A 27 21.06 28.03 -20.50
C ASN A 27 20.31 29.35 -20.33
N GLU A 28 19.64 29.52 -19.19
CA GLU A 28 18.93 30.76 -18.84
C GLU A 28 19.87 31.97 -18.66
N PHE A 29 21.18 31.72 -18.48
CA PHE A 29 22.22 32.75 -18.37
C PHE A 29 23.27 32.62 -19.48
N PRO A 30 23.75 33.74 -20.05
CA PRO A 30 24.77 33.76 -21.11
C PRO A 30 26.16 33.32 -20.62
N GLU A 31 26.41 33.37 -19.31
CA GLU A 31 27.62 32.85 -18.67
C GLU A 31 27.23 31.69 -17.75
N GLU A 32 27.97 30.59 -17.80
CA GLU A 32 27.81 29.49 -16.85
C GLU A 32 28.17 29.98 -15.45
N ILE A 33 27.19 29.94 -14.56
CA ILE A 33 27.38 30.29 -13.17
C ILE A 33 28.21 29.16 -12.55
N PRO A 34 29.42 29.41 -12.00
CA PRO A 34 30.32 28.36 -11.50
C PRO A 34 29.85 27.86 -10.13
N VAL A 35 28.71 27.16 -10.11
CA VAL A 35 28.10 26.58 -8.91
C VAL A 35 28.94 25.44 -8.34
N ASP A 36 29.52 24.60 -9.19
CA ASP A 36 30.34 23.45 -8.77
C ASP A 36 31.72 23.86 -8.25
N GLU A 37 32.36 24.85 -8.87
CA GLU A 37 33.69 25.32 -8.44
C GLU A 37 33.64 26.08 -7.10
N PHE A 38 32.49 26.69 -6.75
CA PHE A 38 32.31 27.41 -5.49
C PHE A 38 31.75 26.53 -4.36
N LEU A 39 30.78 25.65 -4.63
CA LEU A 39 30.19 24.77 -3.61
C LEU A 39 31.02 23.49 -3.35
N GLY A 40 31.86 23.07 -4.30
CA GLY A 40 32.71 21.88 -4.18
C GLY A 40 33.93 22.07 -3.28
N ASP A 41 34.50 23.29 -3.23
CA ASP A 41 35.72 23.60 -2.49
C ASP A 41 35.45 24.46 -1.24
N LYS A 42 35.35 23.80 -0.08
CA LYS A 42 35.16 24.46 1.23
C LYS A 42 36.22 25.52 1.54
N GLU A 43 37.46 25.35 1.07
CA GLU A 43 38.56 26.29 1.34
C GLU A 43 38.48 27.57 0.48
N ARG A 44 37.97 27.49 -0.76
CA ARG A 44 37.77 28.66 -1.63
C ARG A 44 36.56 29.48 -1.22
N LEU A 45 35.58 28.85 -0.56
CA LEU A 45 34.43 29.51 0.06
C LEU A 45 34.85 30.46 1.19
N SER A 46 35.88 30.07 1.98
CA SER A 46 36.40 30.87 3.09
C SER A 46 37.30 32.04 2.66
N ASP A 47 37.95 31.94 1.49
CA ASP A 47 38.94 32.92 1.02
C ASP A 47 38.42 33.88 -0.06
N SER A 48 37.19 33.67 -0.55
CA SER A 48 36.60 34.48 -1.62
C SER A 48 35.99 35.79 -1.10
N LYS A 49 36.61 36.93 -1.46
CA LYS A 49 35.99 38.27 -1.36
C LYS A 49 34.95 38.43 -2.47
N THR A 50 33.80 37.79 -2.32
CA THR A 50 32.68 37.93 -3.25
C THR A 50 32.11 39.35 -3.21
N ASN A 51 31.92 39.96 -4.39
CA ASN A 51 31.21 41.23 -4.52
C ASN A 51 29.75 41.04 -4.06
N ARG A 52 29.18 41.98 -3.30
CA ARG A 52 27.79 41.92 -2.79
C ARG A 52 26.77 41.51 -3.87
N ARG A 53 27.02 41.92 -5.12
CA ARG A 53 26.20 41.56 -6.28
C ARG A 53 26.20 40.06 -6.55
N ASP A 54 27.34 39.41 -6.51
CA ASP A 54 27.44 37.99 -6.85
C ASP A 54 26.91 37.12 -5.72
N PHE A 55 27.17 37.48 -4.46
CA PHE A 55 26.50 36.86 -3.30
C PHE A 55 24.96 36.89 -3.42
N LEU A 56 24.38 38.04 -3.78
CA LEU A 56 22.93 38.17 -3.95
C LEU A 56 22.38 37.35 -5.12
N LYS A 57 23.14 37.21 -6.23
CA LYS A 57 22.77 36.28 -7.30
C LYS A 57 22.72 34.85 -6.78
N TYR A 58 23.76 34.38 -6.10
CA TYR A 58 23.83 33.00 -5.60
C TYR A 58 22.75 32.69 -4.56
N VAL A 59 22.53 33.57 -3.58
CA VAL A 59 21.47 33.40 -2.59
C VAL A 59 20.09 33.47 -3.24
N GLY A 60 19.90 34.37 -4.21
CA GLY A 60 18.67 34.45 -4.99
C GLY A 60 18.38 33.15 -5.75
N PHE A 61 19.36 32.59 -6.47
CA PHE A 61 19.22 31.36 -7.23
C PHE A 61 19.03 30.13 -6.35
N SER A 62 19.82 29.97 -5.29
CA SER A 62 19.71 28.83 -4.40
C SER A 62 18.37 28.83 -3.66
N THR A 63 17.88 30.00 -3.23
CA THR A 63 16.58 30.13 -2.58
C THR A 63 15.42 29.90 -3.57
N ALA A 64 15.53 30.38 -4.81
CA ALA A 64 14.53 30.16 -5.85
C ALA A 64 14.47 28.71 -6.34
N ALA A 65 15.63 28.06 -6.51
CA ALA A 65 15.70 26.65 -6.89
C ALA A 65 15.18 25.74 -5.77
N ALA A 66 15.54 26.03 -4.51
CA ALA A 66 15.04 25.28 -3.36
C ALA A 66 13.52 25.46 -3.15
N SER A 67 12.97 26.65 -3.41
CA SER A 67 11.52 26.89 -3.31
C SER A 67 10.74 26.20 -4.43
N LEU A 68 11.28 26.14 -5.66
CA LEU A 68 10.68 25.37 -6.76
C LEU A 68 10.67 23.87 -6.47
N ALA A 69 11.79 23.31 -5.98
CA ALA A 69 11.87 21.91 -5.60
C ALA A 69 10.96 21.56 -4.40
N ALA A 70 10.76 22.50 -3.47
CA ALA A 70 9.82 22.33 -2.35
C ALA A 70 8.33 22.40 -2.76
N CYS A 71 8.03 22.86 -3.97
CA CYS A 71 6.66 22.92 -4.50
C CYS A 71 6.25 21.70 -5.34
N GLU A 72 7.15 20.73 -5.57
CA GLU A 72 6.80 19.47 -6.22
C GLU A 72 6.12 18.51 -5.23
N GLY A 73 4.78 18.49 -5.27
CA GLY A 73 4.00 17.52 -4.50
C GLY A 73 4.32 16.07 -4.90
N PRO A 74 4.17 15.10 -3.98
CA PRO A 74 4.50 13.71 -4.26
C PRO A 74 3.66 13.17 -5.43
N VAL A 75 4.30 12.41 -6.32
CA VAL A 75 3.62 11.79 -7.47
C VAL A 75 2.69 10.68 -6.97
N ILE A 76 1.37 10.90 -7.04
CA ILE A 76 0.35 9.91 -6.68
C ILE A 76 0.14 8.97 -7.87
N LYS A 77 0.42 7.68 -7.66
CA LYS A 77 0.21 6.63 -8.68
C LYS A 77 -1.16 6.00 -8.54
N SER A 78 -1.87 5.81 -9.66
CA SER A 78 -3.10 5.02 -9.73
C SER A 78 -2.82 3.70 -10.46
N ILE A 79 -2.93 2.58 -9.74
CA ILE A 79 -2.64 1.24 -10.28
C ILE A 79 -3.97 0.57 -10.64
N PRO A 80 -4.27 0.32 -11.93
CA PRO A 80 -5.47 -0.40 -12.34
C PRO A 80 -5.33 -1.91 -12.11
N TYR A 81 -6.46 -2.62 -12.20
CA TYR A 81 -6.46 -4.08 -12.21
C TYR A 81 -5.76 -4.61 -13.48
N VAL A 82 -4.94 -5.65 -13.31
CA VAL A 82 -4.37 -6.40 -14.45
C VAL A 82 -5.48 -7.13 -15.20
N VAL A 83 -6.32 -7.87 -14.46
CA VAL A 83 -7.55 -8.48 -14.94
C VAL A 83 -8.67 -8.03 -14.01
N LYS A 84 -9.58 -7.20 -14.52
CA LYS A 84 -10.67 -6.65 -13.73
C LYS A 84 -11.81 -7.67 -13.60
N PRO A 85 -12.25 -8.03 -12.38
CA PRO A 85 -13.46 -8.83 -12.19
C PRO A 85 -14.71 -8.04 -12.63
N GLU A 86 -15.66 -8.72 -13.26
CA GLU A 86 -16.91 -8.09 -13.75
C GLU A 86 -17.73 -7.44 -12.62
N GLN A 87 -17.80 -8.11 -11.46
CA GLN A 87 -18.59 -7.69 -10.31
C GLN A 87 -18.04 -6.46 -9.58
N ILE A 88 -16.81 -6.03 -9.86
CA ILE A 88 -16.14 -4.95 -9.14
C ILE A 88 -16.02 -3.74 -10.05
N ILE A 89 -16.73 -2.67 -9.71
CA ILE A 89 -16.59 -1.36 -10.36
C ILE A 89 -15.83 -0.44 -9.40
N PRO A 90 -14.60 -0.01 -9.74
CA PRO A 90 -13.84 0.92 -8.92
C PRO A 90 -14.65 2.19 -8.62
N GLY A 91 -14.69 2.59 -7.35
CA GLY A 91 -15.50 3.72 -6.86
C GLY A 91 -16.90 3.33 -6.36
N VAL A 92 -17.44 2.16 -6.75
CA VAL A 92 -18.76 1.68 -6.29
C VAL A 92 -18.56 0.68 -5.15
N ALA A 93 -19.42 0.75 -4.13
CA ALA A 93 -19.37 -0.19 -3.01
C ALA A 93 -20.25 -1.42 -3.29
N ASN A 94 -19.75 -2.60 -2.91
CA ASN A 94 -20.49 -3.85 -2.98
C ASN A 94 -20.88 -4.32 -1.58
N TYR A 95 -22.02 -4.98 -1.46
CA TYR A 95 -22.54 -5.51 -0.20
C TYR A 95 -22.60 -7.03 -0.28
N TYR A 96 -21.94 -7.71 0.65
CA TYR A 96 -21.95 -9.17 0.73
C TYR A 96 -22.71 -9.64 1.96
N ALA A 97 -23.62 -10.59 1.78
CA ALA A 97 -24.34 -11.22 2.88
C ALA A 97 -23.43 -12.24 3.57
N THR A 98 -23.25 -12.07 4.88
CA THR A 98 -22.43 -12.97 5.71
C THR A 98 -23.02 -13.07 7.11
N THR A 99 -22.48 -13.97 7.92
CA THR A 99 -22.78 -14.06 9.34
C THR A 99 -21.50 -13.95 10.14
N MET A 100 -21.61 -13.48 11.38
CA MET A 100 -20.54 -13.49 12.38
C MET A 100 -20.91 -14.49 13.46
N ALA A 101 -19.97 -15.39 13.80
CA ALA A 101 -20.11 -16.38 14.85
C ALA A 101 -18.74 -16.62 15.51
N ASN A 102 -18.45 -15.89 16.60
CA ASN A 102 -17.16 -15.98 17.31
C ASN A 102 -17.24 -16.79 18.61
N GLY A 103 -18.31 -17.59 18.80
CA GLY A 103 -18.56 -18.37 20.01
C GLY A 103 -19.24 -17.59 21.14
N TYR A 104 -19.37 -16.26 21.02
CA TYR A 104 -20.05 -15.42 21.99
C TYR A 104 -21.12 -14.55 21.33
N ASP A 105 -20.73 -13.72 20.37
CA ASP A 105 -21.63 -12.91 19.56
C ASP A 105 -22.00 -13.64 18.26
N PHE A 106 -23.30 -13.59 17.93
CA PHE A 106 -23.87 -14.12 16.70
C PHE A 106 -24.71 -13.05 16.01
N ALA A 107 -24.43 -12.80 14.73
CA ALA A 107 -25.14 -11.77 13.96
C ALA A 107 -25.21 -12.10 12.47
N SER A 108 -26.35 -11.81 11.86
CA SER A 108 -26.58 -11.84 10.42
C SER A 108 -26.37 -10.44 9.86
N ILE A 109 -25.35 -10.27 9.03
CA ILE A 109 -24.82 -8.95 8.65
C ILE A 109 -24.56 -8.84 7.14
N LEU A 110 -24.51 -7.61 6.67
CA LEU A 110 -24.01 -7.25 5.35
C LEU A 110 -22.66 -6.57 5.50
N ILE A 111 -21.66 -6.98 4.73
CA ILE A 111 -20.37 -6.31 4.70
C ILE A 111 -20.31 -5.40 3.49
N LYS A 112 -20.16 -4.09 3.76
CA LYS A 112 -19.83 -3.12 2.72
C LYS A 112 -18.35 -3.27 2.38
N THR A 113 -18.05 -3.43 1.11
CA THR A 113 -16.69 -3.58 0.59
C THR A 113 -16.36 -2.49 -0.43
N ARG A 114 -15.09 -2.11 -0.50
CA ARG A 114 -14.51 -1.27 -1.55
C ARG A 114 -13.45 -2.09 -2.28
N GLU A 115 -13.64 -2.33 -3.57
CA GLU A 115 -12.67 -3.10 -4.38
C GLU A 115 -12.26 -4.46 -3.76
N GLY A 116 -13.18 -5.11 -3.03
CA GLY A 116 -12.95 -6.38 -2.32
C GLY A 116 -12.48 -6.25 -0.86
N ARG A 117 -12.15 -5.05 -0.38
CA ARG A 117 -11.77 -4.80 1.02
C ARG A 117 -13.00 -4.48 1.87
N PRO A 118 -13.32 -5.27 2.92
CA PRO A 118 -14.35 -4.94 3.91
C PRO A 118 -14.09 -3.58 4.57
N ILE A 119 -15.07 -2.69 4.64
CA ILE A 119 -14.90 -1.38 5.29
C ILE A 119 -15.89 -1.11 6.41
N LYS A 120 -17.05 -1.77 6.39
CA LYS A 120 -18.11 -1.53 7.37
C LYS A 120 -19.06 -2.71 7.47
N VAL A 121 -19.51 -2.98 8.69
CA VAL A 121 -20.62 -3.89 8.97
C VAL A 121 -21.94 -3.13 8.89
N GLU A 122 -22.91 -3.68 8.18
CA GLU A 122 -24.28 -3.22 8.11
C GLU A 122 -25.22 -4.34 8.56
N ASN A 123 -26.40 -3.97 9.05
CA ASN A 123 -27.40 -4.93 9.50
C ASN A 123 -28.12 -5.57 8.32
N ASN A 124 -28.24 -6.91 8.31
CA ASN A 124 -29.01 -7.60 7.29
C ASN A 124 -30.50 -7.63 7.67
N LYS A 125 -31.28 -6.70 7.13
CA LYS A 125 -32.73 -6.59 7.40
C LYS A 125 -33.56 -7.74 6.82
N GLU A 126 -33.02 -8.47 5.85
CA GLU A 126 -33.69 -9.64 5.25
C GLU A 126 -33.45 -10.92 6.06
N ALA A 127 -32.51 -10.90 7.01
CA ALA A 127 -32.25 -12.05 7.85
C ALA A 127 -33.40 -12.28 8.85
N ALA A 128 -33.89 -13.52 8.90
CA ALA A 128 -34.98 -13.92 9.80
C ALA A 128 -34.59 -13.84 11.29
N THR A 129 -33.30 -14.03 11.61
CA THR A 129 -32.79 -13.97 12.98
C THR A 129 -31.47 -13.23 13.05
N HIS A 130 -31.18 -12.65 14.23
CA HIS A 130 -29.92 -11.95 14.54
C HIS A 130 -29.56 -10.82 13.55
N SER A 131 -30.56 -10.13 13.01
CA SER A 131 -30.38 -9.06 12.01
C SER A 131 -29.75 -7.76 12.56
N GLY A 132 -29.50 -7.67 13.87
CA GLY A 132 -28.88 -6.53 14.52
C GLY A 132 -27.45 -6.80 14.99
N ALA A 133 -26.48 -6.08 14.45
CA ALA A 133 -25.11 -6.07 14.95
C ALA A 133 -24.99 -5.20 16.22
N ASN A 134 -24.40 -5.75 17.27
CA ASN A 134 -24.00 -4.99 18.45
C ASN A 134 -22.68 -4.24 18.22
N ALA A 135 -22.24 -3.47 19.22
CA ALA A 135 -21.02 -2.66 19.12
C ALA A 135 -19.75 -3.50 18.85
N ARG A 136 -19.64 -4.70 19.43
CA ARG A 136 -18.50 -5.61 19.20
C ARG A 136 -18.48 -6.16 17.78
N VAL A 137 -19.65 -6.54 17.27
CA VAL A 137 -19.82 -7.00 15.88
C VAL A 137 -19.44 -5.88 14.91
N GLN A 138 -19.87 -4.65 15.15
CA GLN A 138 -19.48 -3.49 14.34
C GLN A 138 -17.97 -3.22 14.37
N ALA A 139 -17.33 -3.39 15.52
CA ALA A 139 -15.88 -3.23 15.69
C ALA A 139 -15.03 -4.37 15.09
N SER A 140 -15.63 -5.51 14.75
CA SER A 140 -14.91 -6.70 14.25
C SER A 140 -14.10 -6.45 12.97
N VAL A 141 -14.48 -5.45 12.17
CA VAL A 141 -13.73 -5.05 10.98
C VAL A 141 -12.32 -4.57 11.34
N LEU A 142 -12.14 -3.93 12.51
CA LEU A 142 -10.82 -3.50 12.96
C LEU A 142 -9.93 -4.69 13.30
N SER A 143 -10.49 -5.75 13.88
CA SER A 143 -9.74 -6.99 14.14
C SER A 143 -9.23 -7.61 12.84
N LEU A 144 -9.95 -7.48 11.71
CA LEU A 144 -9.43 -7.96 10.42
C LEU A 144 -8.17 -7.20 9.98
N TYR A 145 -8.12 -5.89 10.23
CA TYR A 145 -7.04 -4.98 9.82
C TYR A 145 -5.97 -4.74 10.91
N ASP A 146 -6.00 -5.51 11.98
CA ASP A 146 -5.01 -5.42 13.06
C ASP A 146 -3.64 -5.96 12.59
N SER A 147 -2.62 -5.10 12.61
CA SER A 147 -1.25 -5.44 12.22
C SER A 147 -0.55 -6.39 13.18
N THR A 148 -1.04 -6.53 14.41
CA THR A 148 -0.48 -7.41 15.44
C THR A 148 -0.94 -8.87 15.29
N ARG A 149 -1.81 -9.15 14.31
CA ARG A 149 -2.22 -10.52 13.99
C ARG A 149 -1.06 -11.37 13.57
N LEU A 150 -1.13 -12.64 13.98
CA LEU A 150 -0.19 -13.66 13.57
C LEU A 150 -0.22 -13.83 12.04
N GLN A 151 0.89 -13.53 11.38
CA GLN A 151 0.99 -13.53 9.91
C GLN A 151 1.21 -14.93 9.32
N GLY A 152 1.65 -15.88 10.14
CA GLY A 152 1.94 -17.25 9.71
C GLY A 152 2.14 -18.19 10.91
N PRO A 153 2.19 -19.51 10.67
CA PRO A 153 2.29 -20.47 11.74
C PRO A 153 3.66 -20.43 12.43
N LEU A 154 3.66 -20.74 13.72
CA LEU A 154 4.87 -20.85 14.53
C LEU A 154 5.02 -22.26 15.09
N SER A 155 6.25 -22.73 15.24
CA SER A 155 6.59 -23.94 15.98
C SER A 155 7.67 -23.61 16.99
N ASN A 156 7.43 -23.89 18.27
CA ASN A 156 8.34 -23.56 19.37
C ASN A 156 8.78 -22.08 19.39
N GLY A 157 7.91 -21.17 18.94
CA GLY A 157 8.19 -19.73 18.87
C GLY A 157 8.87 -19.25 17.59
N GLU A 158 9.27 -20.16 16.70
CA GLU A 158 9.91 -19.82 15.42
C GLU A 158 8.93 -19.94 14.25
N ALA A 159 9.11 -19.10 13.23
CA ALA A 159 8.27 -19.13 12.04
C ALA A 159 8.49 -20.42 11.22
N VAL A 160 7.40 -21.06 10.82
CA VAL A 160 7.42 -22.26 9.98
C VAL A 160 6.50 -22.09 8.78
N ASP A 161 6.71 -22.89 7.74
CA ASP A 161 5.81 -22.96 6.61
C ASP A 161 4.59 -23.84 6.91
N TRP A 162 3.46 -23.57 6.27
CA TRP A 162 2.23 -24.34 6.39
C TRP A 162 2.43 -25.81 6.02
N ALA A 163 3.19 -26.11 4.97
CA ALA A 163 3.46 -27.49 4.55
C ALA A 163 4.22 -28.28 5.63
N LEU A 164 5.17 -27.63 6.32
CA LEU A 164 5.92 -28.23 7.42
C LEU A 164 5.05 -28.44 8.67
N LEU A 165 4.19 -27.46 8.99
CA LEU A 165 3.23 -27.60 10.09
C LEU A 165 2.31 -28.80 9.83
N ASP A 166 1.73 -28.90 8.63
CA ASP A 166 0.83 -29.98 8.25
C ASP A 166 1.50 -31.35 8.32
N ALA A 167 2.73 -31.46 7.80
CA ALA A 167 3.51 -32.70 7.86
C ALA A 167 3.79 -33.12 9.32
N SER A 168 4.14 -32.16 10.18
CA SER A 168 4.40 -32.39 11.60
C SER A 168 3.15 -32.84 12.35
N VAL A 169 2.00 -32.19 12.12
CA VAL A 169 0.72 -32.57 12.74
C VAL A 169 0.29 -33.97 12.30
N LYS A 170 0.33 -34.28 10.99
CA LYS A 170 0.00 -35.60 10.46
C LYS A 170 0.90 -36.70 11.05
N SER A 171 2.21 -36.45 11.11
CA SER A 171 3.15 -37.40 11.70
C SER A 171 2.86 -37.66 13.18
N LYS A 172 2.60 -36.61 13.97
CA LYS A 172 2.29 -36.77 15.41
C LYS A 172 0.97 -37.49 15.66
N LEU A 173 -0.07 -37.17 14.89
CA LEU A 173 -1.35 -37.88 14.97
C LEU A 173 -1.19 -39.36 14.58
N GLY A 174 -0.43 -39.65 13.52
CA GLY A 174 -0.11 -41.02 13.11
C GLY A 174 0.66 -41.79 14.17
N ALA A 175 1.58 -41.14 14.90
CA ALA A 175 2.36 -41.76 15.98
C ALA A 175 1.57 -42.04 17.26
N ILE A 176 0.44 -41.34 17.47
CA ILE A 176 -0.46 -41.59 18.62
C ILE A 176 -1.37 -42.79 18.33
N ASN A 177 -1.63 -43.09 17.06
CA ASN A 177 -2.50 -44.19 16.66
C ASN A 177 -1.98 -45.53 17.18
N GLY A 178 -2.82 -46.28 17.90
CA GLY A 178 -2.44 -47.56 18.54
C GLY A 178 -1.71 -47.43 19.88
N THR A 179 -1.48 -46.23 20.39
CA THR A 179 -0.93 -46.00 21.74
C THR A 179 -2.05 -45.70 22.75
N ALA A 180 -1.75 -45.76 24.06
CA ALA A 180 -2.70 -45.36 25.10
C ALA A 180 -2.89 -43.82 25.22
N LYS A 181 -2.20 -43.03 24.39
CA LYS A 181 -2.31 -41.56 24.41
C LYS A 181 -3.56 -41.10 23.66
N GLN A 182 -4.21 -40.06 24.17
CA GLN A 182 -5.42 -39.50 23.57
C GLN A 182 -5.11 -38.16 22.90
N ALA A 183 -5.71 -37.94 21.74
CA ALA A 183 -5.77 -36.63 21.09
C ALA A 183 -7.06 -35.93 21.52
N VAL A 184 -6.97 -34.67 21.92
CA VAL A 184 -8.12 -33.87 22.35
C VAL A 184 -8.18 -32.61 21.48
N LEU A 185 -9.35 -32.37 20.88
CA LEU A 185 -9.64 -31.13 20.16
C LEU A 185 -10.40 -30.19 21.09
N LEU A 186 -9.83 -29.02 21.35
CA LEU A 186 -10.48 -27.95 22.10
C LEU A 186 -10.98 -26.88 21.13
N THR A 187 -12.27 -26.59 21.17
CA THR A 187 -12.88 -25.60 20.30
C THR A 187 -13.72 -24.62 21.10
N GLN A 188 -14.02 -23.48 20.48
CA GLN A 188 -15.16 -22.66 20.90
C GLN A 188 -16.48 -23.33 20.46
N THR A 189 -17.60 -22.77 20.89
CA THR A 189 -18.92 -23.17 20.41
C THR A 189 -19.08 -22.80 18.93
N TYR A 190 -19.11 -23.81 18.06
CA TYR A 190 -19.38 -23.62 16.63
C TYR A 190 -20.83 -23.98 16.32
N ALA A 191 -21.62 -23.00 15.86
CA ALA A 191 -22.97 -23.24 15.33
C ALA A 191 -22.90 -23.48 13.81
N SER A 192 -22.27 -24.57 13.40
CA SER A 192 -21.95 -24.85 11.98
C SER A 192 -22.10 -26.34 11.65
N PRO A 193 -23.11 -26.74 10.86
CA PRO A 193 -23.32 -28.14 10.49
C PRO A 193 -22.14 -28.76 9.72
N SER A 194 -21.45 -27.96 8.89
CA SER A 194 -20.28 -28.44 8.15
C SER A 194 -19.09 -28.71 9.07
N THR A 195 -18.90 -27.88 10.10
CA THR A 195 -17.84 -28.07 11.10
C THR A 195 -18.14 -29.27 11.99
N GLU A 196 -19.38 -29.43 12.44
CA GLU A 196 -19.81 -30.61 13.22
C GLU A 196 -19.59 -31.90 12.45
N LYS A 197 -19.99 -31.93 11.16
CA LYS A 197 -19.72 -33.08 10.30
C LYS A 197 -18.22 -33.37 10.16
N LEU A 198 -17.40 -32.34 9.93
CA LEU A 198 -15.95 -32.52 9.80
C LEU A 198 -15.31 -33.07 11.08
N ILE A 199 -15.77 -32.63 12.25
CA ILE A 199 -15.29 -33.16 13.53
C ILE A 199 -15.73 -34.63 13.70
N ALA A 200 -16.96 -34.96 13.32
CA ALA A 200 -17.42 -36.35 13.35
C ALA A 200 -16.59 -37.25 12.41
N ASP A 201 -16.31 -36.78 11.19
CA ASP A 201 -15.47 -37.47 10.22
C ASP A 201 -14.01 -37.60 10.69
N PHE A 202 -13.51 -36.66 11.52
CA PHE A 202 -12.19 -36.73 12.12
C PHE A 202 -12.09 -37.72 13.29
N ILE A 203 -13.18 -37.93 14.02
CA ILE A 203 -13.25 -38.86 15.16
C ILE A 203 -13.51 -40.30 14.70
N ALA A 204 -14.23 -40.47 13.59
CA ALA A 204 -14.57 -41.77 13.00
C ALA A 204 -13.34 -42.53 12.49
#